data_AF-A0A348DE41-F1
#
_entry.id   AF-A0A348DE41-F1
#
_cell.length_a   1.000
_cell.length_b   1.000
_cell.length_c   1.000
_cell.angle_alpha   90.00
_cell.angle_beta   90.00
_cell.angle_gamma   90.00
#
_symmetry.space_group_name_H-M   'P 1'
#
loop_
_entity.id
_entity.type
_entity.pdbx_description
1 polymer ?
#
loop_
_entity_poly.entity_id
_entity_poly.type
_entity_poly.pdbx_seq_one_letter_code
_entity_poly.pdbx_strand_id
1 'polypeptide(L)'
;MLRGLSAFPLTPITNNNVDEAAFVHLITNLVAAGVDSIGAVGSTGSYAYLTRDERRRVAELAVQHAEGIPVLVSIGAIRLDDVLAIAEDAQRAGVKAVMMAPVSYQ
;
A
#
# COMPACT_ATOMS: atom_id res chain seq x y z
N MET A 1 15.15 -7.46 -8.14
CA MET A 1 14.50 -6.62 -9.16
C MET A 1 13.08 -7.11 -9.31
N LEU A 2 12.08 -6.23 -9.29
CA LEU A 2 10.68 -6.60 -9.52
C LEU A 2 10.44 -6.73 -11.02
N ARG A 3 9.72 -7.76 -11.44
CA ARG A 3 9.44 -8.08 -12.85
C ARG A 3 8.08 -8.77 -12.94
N GLY A 4 7.43 -8.66 -14.10
CA GLY A 4 6.13 -9.29 -14.35
C GLY A 4 4.95 -8.39 -14.00
N LEU A 5 3.83 -9.00 -13.63
CA LEU A 5 2.56 -8.34 -13.36
C LEU A 5 2.52 -7.80 -11.92
N SER A 6 2.40 -6.48 -11.78
CA SER A 6 2.10 -5.82 -10.50
C SER A 6 0.63 -5.46 -10.43
N ALA A 7 -0.08 -5.99 -9.43
CA ALA A 7 -1.48 -5.64 -9.19
C ALA A 7 -1.61 -4.48 -8.19
N PHE A 8 -2.55 -3.57 -8.45
CA PHE A 8 -2.79 -2.38 -7.63
C PHE A 8 -4.22 -2.42 -7.08
N PRO A 9 -4.46 -3.05 -5.91
CA PRO A 9 -5.79 -3.14 -5.35
C PRO A 9 -6.30 -1.77 -4.89
N LEU A 10 -7.63 -1.63 -4.87
CA LEU A 10 -8.29 -0.55 -4.14
C LEU A 10 -8.06 -0.73 -2.63
N THR A 11 -8.20 0.37 -1.88
CA THR A 11 -8.39 0.32 -0.42
C THR A 11 -9.86 0.60 -0.15
N PRO A 12 -10.70 -0.40 0.16
CA PRO A 12 -12.10 -0.18 0.45
C PRO A 12 -12.27 0.70 1.69
N ILE A 13 -13.14 1.70 1.61
CA ILE A 13 -13.46 2.63 2.69
C ILE A 13 -14.97 2.60 2.93
N THR A 14 -15.38 2.33 4.17
CA THR A 14 -16.78 2.29 4.60
C THR A 14 -16.93 3.15 5.85
N ASN A 15 -17.91 4.05 5.88
CA ASN A 15 -18.14 4.97 7.01
C ASN A 15 -16.86 5.73 7.44
N ASN A 16 -16.11 6.25 6.47
CA ASN A 16 -14.83 6.95 6.67
C ASN A 16 -13.71 6.13 7.34
N ASN A 17 -13.82 4.80 7.37
CA ASN A 17 -12.76 3.93 7.88
C ASN A 17 -12.38 2.91 6.82
N VAL A 18 -11.14 2.46 6.85
CA VAL A 18 -10.69 1.32 6.03
C VAL A 18 -11.50 0.07 6.40
N ASP A 19 -12.10 -0.58 5.40
CA ASP A 19 -12.67 -1.91 5.56
C ASP A 19 -11.56 -2.95 5.40
N GLU A 20 -10.93 -3.30 6.53
CA GLU A 20 -9.79 -4.22 6.57
C GLU A 20 -10.15 -5.62 6.03
N ALA A 21 -11.36 -6.10 6.31
CA ALA A 21 -11.80 -7.43 5.87
C ALA A 21 -11.93 -7.48 4.35
N ALA A 22 -12.57 -6.47 3.76
CA ALA A 22 -12.67 -6.35 2.31
C ALA A 22 -11.29 -6.18 1.66
N PHE A 23 -10.40 -5.39 2.27
CA PHE A 23 -9.03 -5.23 1.77
C PHE A 23 -8.25 -6.54 1.78
N VAL A 24 -8.27 -7.29 2.90
CA VAL A 24 -7.61 -8.59 3.00
C VAL A 24 -8.16 -9.56 1.96
N HIS A 25 -9.47 -9.57 1.74
CA HIS A 25 -10.08 -10.40 0.70
C HIS A 25 -9.51 -10.07 -0.70
N LEU A 26 -9.37 -8.78 -1.04
CA LEU A 26 -8.73 -8.37 -2.29
C LEU A 26 -7.29 -8.88 -2.39
N ILE A 27 -6.49 -8.77 -1.33
CA ILE A 27 -5.11 -9.28 -1.32
C ILE A 27 -5.07 -10.80 -1.55
N THR A 28 -5.92 -11.56 -0.86
CA THR A 28 -5.98 -13.02 -1.03
C THR A 28 -6.37 -13.43 -2.45
N ASN A 29 -7.24 -12.66 -3.12
CA ASN A 29 -7.59 -12.89 -4.51
C ASN A 29 -6.41 -12.63 -5.46
N LEU A 30 -5.58 -11.62 -5.17
CA LEU A 30 -4.36 -11.35 -5.94
C LEU A 30 -3.32 -12.45 -5.75
N VAL A 31 -3.17 -12.97 -4.54
CA VAL A 31 -2.31 -14.14 -4.25
C VAL A 31 -2.79 -15.35 -5.06
N ALA A 32 -4.09 -15.67 -5.01
CA ALA A 32 -4.66 -16.78 -5.76
C ALA A 32 -4.51 -16.61 -7.29
N ALA A 33 -4.51 -15.38 -7.78
CA ALA A 33 -4.28 -15.06 -9.19
C ALA A 33 -2.81 -15.20 -9.63
N GLY A 34 -1.86 -15.37 -8.70
CA GLY A 34 -0.45 -15.59 -9.00
C GLY A 34 0.27 -14.36 -9.54
N VAL A 35 -0.05 -13.16 -9.04
CA VAL A 35 0.63 -11.93 -9.45
C VAL A 35 2.09 -11.91 -8.97
N ASP A 36 2.98 -11.24 -9.70
CA ASP A 36 4.41 -11.19 -9.35
C ASP A 36 4.72 -10.16 -8.25
N SER A 37 3.85 -9.16 -8.08
CA SER A 37 3.96 -8.13 -7.02
C SER A 37 2.64 -7.43 -6.74
N ILE A 38 2.53 -6.79 -5.56
CA ILE A 38 1.34 -6.04 -5.13
C ILE A 38 1.74 -4.60 -4.82
N GLY A 39 1.17 -3.63 -5.53
CA GLY A 39 1.29 -2.20 -5.25
C GLY A 39 0.13 -1.71 -4.38
N ALA A 40 0.23 -1.90 -3.07
CA ALA A 40 -0.80 -1.49 -2.11
C ALA A 40 -0.69 0.00 -1.74
N VAL A 41 -1.79 0.60 -1.27
CA VAL A 41 -1.82 2.00 -0.78
C VAL A 41 -1.21 2.99 -1.79
N GLY A 42 -1.45 2.74 -3.09
CA GLY A 42 -1.09 3.63 -4.19
C GLY A 42 -2.17 4.67 -4.49
N SER A 43 -2.05 5.42 -5.59
CA SER A 43 -3.11 6.32 -6.07
C SER A 43 -4.42 5.56 -6.30
N THR A 44 -4.34 4.36 -6.90
CA THR A 44 -5.46 3.42 -7.02
C THR A 44 -6.03 3.02 -5.65
N GLY A 45 -5.18 2.88 -4.64
CA GLY A 45 -5.56 2.57 -3.26
C GLY A 45 -5.96 3.79 -2.43
N SER A 46 -6.25 4.94 -3.07
CA SER A 46 -6.77 6.16 -2.41
C SER A 46 -5.85 6.74 -1.32
N TYR A 47 -4.52 6.55 -1.41
CA TYR A 47 -3.58 6.96 -0.34
C TYR A 47 -3.72 8.42 0.11
N ALA A 48 -4.13 9.32 -0.79
CA ALA A 48 -4.28 10.74 -0.52
C ALA A 48 -5.41 11.06 0.47
N TYR A 49 -6.35 10.13 0.67
CA TYR A 49 -7.49 10.27 1.58
C TYR A 49 -7.31 9.52 2.90
N LEU A 50 -6.19 8.81 3.05
CA LEU A 50 -5.90 8.01 4.24
C LEU A 50 -4.97 8.78 5.17
N THR A 51 -5.24 8.69 6.46
CA THR A 51 -4.31 9.13 7.50
C THR A 51 -3.03 8.30 7.46
N ARG A 52 -1.95 8.80 8.08
CA ARG A 52 -0.70 8.05 8.22
C ARG A 52 -0.92 6.69 8.87
N ASP A 53 -1.73 6.63 9.93
CA ASP A 53 -2.00 5.38 10.64
C ASP A 53 -2.77 4.37 9.79
N GLU A 54 -3.76 4.82 9.01
CA GLU A 54 -4.46 3.96 8.06
C GLU A 54 -3.52 3.43 6.97
N ARG A 55 -2.64 4.29 6.43
CA ARG A 55 -1.64 3.87 5.44
C ARG A 55 -0.70 2.80 6.02
N ARG A 56 -0.21 3.00 7.24
CA ARG A 56 0.62 2.02 7.95
C ARG A 56 -0.14 0.71 8.14
N ARG A 57 -1.37 0.78 8.63
CA ARG A 57 -2.20 -0.40 8.89
C ARG A 57 -2.49 -1.21 7.62
N VAL A 58 -2.82 -0.54 6.52
CA VAL A 58 -3.07 -1.21 5.23
C VAL A 58 -1.79 -1.83 4.66
N ALA A 59 -0.63 -1.18 4.84
CA ALA A 59 0.66 -1.76 4.46
C ALA A 59 0.97 -3.04 5.25
N GLU A 60 0.75 -3.04 6.57
CA GLU A 60 0.90 -4.21 7.43
C GLU A 60 0.00 -5.37 6.97
N LEU A 61 -1.29 -5.09 6.71
CA LEU A 61 -2.23 -6.09 6.21
C LEU A 61 -1.80 -6.66 4.86
N ALA A 62 -1.35 -5.80 3.93
CA ALA A 62 -0.89 -6.24 2.63
C ALA A 62 0.29 -7.20 2.76
N VAL A 63 1.31 -6.87 3.57
CA VAL A 63 2.48 -7.73 3.78
C VAL A 63 2.10 -9.04 4.48
N GLN A 64 1.26 -8.97 5.53
CA GLN A 64 0.82 -10.14 6.30
C GLN A 64 0.09 -11.17 5.42
N HIS A 65 -0.69 -10.71 4.44
CA HIS A 65 -1.55 -11.56 3.62
C HIS A 65 -1.02 -11.82 2.20
N ALA A 66 0.18 -11.33 1.84
CA ALA A 66 0.74 -11.48 0.50
C ALA A 66 1.40 -12.85 0.23
N GLU A 67 1.49 -13.75 1.22
CA GLU A 67 2.07 -15.10 1.09
C GLU A 67 3.46 -15.13 0.40
N GLY A 68 4.29 -14.13 0.69
CA GLY A 68 5.66 -14.01 0.14
C GLY A 68 5.74 -13.27 -1.19
N ILE A 69 4.63 -12.90 -1.82
CA ILE A 69 4.61 -11.98 -2.97
C ILE A 69 5.14 -10.61 -2.50
N PRO A 70 6.09 -9.99 -3.22
CA PRO A 70 6.67 -8.72 -2.80
C PRO A 70 5.62 -7.59 -2.87
N VAL A 71 5.40 -6.97 -1.72
CA VAL A 71 4.54 -5.79 -1.59
C VAL A 71 5.36 -4.52 -1.80
N LEU A 72 4.77 -3.56 -2.52
CA LEU A 72 5.21 -2.19 -2.63
C LEU A 72 4.12 -1.25 -2.10
N VAL A 73 4.53 -0.11 -1.54
CA VAL A 73 3.57 0.93 -1.12
C VAL A 73 3.98 2.31 -1.58
N SER A 74 3.00 3.20 -1.78
CA SER A 74 3.31 4.62 -1.99
C SER A 74 3.75 5.27 -0.69
N ILE A 75 4.80 6.08 -0.75
CA ILE A 75 5.27 6.97 0.32
C ILE A 75 5.10 8.44 -0.06
N GLY A 76 4.41 8.73 -1.17
CA GLY A 76 4.14 10.10 -1.60
C GLY A 76 3.36 10.89 -0.56
N ALA A 77 3.79 12.13 -0.32
CA ALA A 77 3.14 13.13 0.50
C ALA A 77 3.62 14.53 0.06
N ILE A 78 2.90 15.57 0.46
CA ILE A 78 3.25 16.97 0.13
C ILE A 78 4.52 17.41 0.87
N ARG A 79 4.67 17.00 2.13
CA ARG A 79 5.78 17.40 2.98
C ARG A 79 6.82 16.29 3.11
N LEU A 80 8.09 16.68 3.19
CA LEU A 80 9.21 15.74 3.31
C LEU A 80 9.17 14.94 4.63
N ASP A 81 8.78 15.56 5.74
CA ASP A 81 8.64 14.89 7.03
C ASP A 81 7.60 13.77 6.99
N ASP A 82 6.47 13.99 6.31
CA ASP A 82 5.48 12.95 6.07
C ASP A 82 6.06 11.81 5.22
N VAL A 83 6.75 12.12 4.11
CA VAL A 83 7.39 11.11 3.25
C VAL A 83 8.35 10.23 4.06
N LEU A 84 9.19 10.83 4.91
CA LEU A 84 10.14 10.11 5.75
C LEU A 84 9.41 9.22 6.76
N ALA A 85 8.40 9.76 7.44
CA ALA A 85 7.63 9.02 8.43
C ALA A 85 6.90 7.80 7.83
N ILE A 86 6.30 7.96 6.64
CA ILE A 86 5.62 6.88 5.93
C ILE A 86 6.63 5.86 5.39
N ALA A 87 7.81 6.31 4.94
CA ALA A 87 8.87 5.40 4.49
C ALA A 87 9.38 4.51 5.63
N GLU A 88 9.53 5.06 6.83
CA GLU A 88 9.88 4.28 8.02
C GLU A 88 8.77 3.28 8.40
N ASP A 89 7.50 3.69 8.35
CA ASP A 89 6.36 2.80 8.59
C ASP A 89 6.35 1.64 7.58
N ALA A 90 6.57 1.93 6.30
CA ALA A 90 6.66 0.92 5.24
C ALA A 90 7.82 -0.06 5.47
N GLN A 91 9.00 0.45 5.88
CA GLN A 91 10.15 -0.39 6.20
C GLN A 91 9.85 -1.31 7.39
N ARG A 92 9.24 -0.77 8.47
CA ARG A 92 8.85 -1.55 9.65
C ARG A 92 7.81 -2.62 9.32
N ALA A 93 6.89 -2.34 8.41
CA ALA A 93 5.88 -3.30 7.96
C ALA A 93 6.46 -4.43 7.08
N GLY A 94 7.72 -4.36 6.65
CA GLY A 94 8.36 -5.38 5.82
C GLY A 94 8.09 -5.24 4.32
N VAL A 95 7.66 -4.06 3.87
CA VAL A 95 7.44 -3.76 2.44
C VAL A 95 8.76 -3.92 1.66
N LYS A 96 8.69 -4.51 0.47
CA LYS A 96 9.89 -4.83 -0.34
C LYS A 96 10.48 -3.61 -1.05
N ALA A 97 9.63 -2.69 -1.48
CA ALA A 97 10.03 -1.44 -2.15
C ALA A 97 8.99 -0.34 -1.96
N VAL A 98 9.40 0.91 -2.09
CA VAL A 98 8.53 2.07 -1.98
C VAL A 98 8.36 2.76 -3.34
N MET A 99 7.18 3.33 -3.57
CA MET A 99 6.88 4.19 -4.71
C MET A 99 6.81 5.64 -4.24
N MET A 100 7.54 6.53 -4.87
CA MET A 100 7.57 7.95 -4.52
C MET A 100 7.17 8.76 -5.75
N ALA A 101 5.86 8.89 -5.96
CA ALA A 101 5.36 9.84 -6.95
C ALA A 101 5.62 11.26 -6.44
N PRO A 102 6.15 12.18 -7.28
CA PRO A 102 6.20 13.59 -6.93
C PRO A 102 4.78 14.10 -6.66
N VAL A 103 4.55 14.61 -5.45
CA VAL A 103 3.29 15.29 -5.10
C VAL A 103 3.61 16.76 -4.95
N SER A 104 3.10 17.57 -5.88
CA SER A 104 3.29 19.02 -5.88
C SER A 104 1.93 19.72 -5.86
N TYR A 105 1.85 20.79 -5.09
CA TYR A 105 0.69 21.67 -5.06
C TYR A 105 1.11 23.16 -5.10
N GLN A 106 2.24 23.43 -5.77
CA GLN A 106 2.75 24.76 -6.10
C GLN A 106 3.38 24.72 -7.49
#